data_AF-K7R278-F1
#
_entry.id   AF-K7R278-F1
#
_cell.length_a   1.000
_cell.length_b   1.000
_cell.length_c   1.000
_cell.angle_alpha   90.00
_cell.angle_beta   90.00
_cell.angle_gamma   90.00
#
_symmetry.space_group_name_H-M   'P 1'
#
loop_
_entity.id
_entity.type
_entity.pdbx_description
1 polymer ?
#
loop_
_entity_poly.entity_id
_entity_poly.type
_entity_poly.pdbx_seq_one_letter_code
_entity_poly.pdbx_strand_id
1 'polypeptide(L)'
;VYGIYEWHEDVKDILRKSAFSELHTAFLFMDTQIKEEIFLEDISNILNSGEVPNIFAVDELSEICEKMRVIDRQRDRAVQTDGSPVALFNFFVQTVREQLHMIVSMSPIGENFRARIRKFPALVSCCTIDWMQAWPEDALLAVATKFLDEIDLTEKERAACIEMCQFFHTSTQNLTKDFLRKARRYNYVTPTSYLELINTFKDLLAKKRKEALDGKKRYEAGLERLDSTHKQVEKMQEILIALQPKLLIAARDVEAMLLDVER
;
A
#
# COMPACT_ATOMS: atom_id res chain seq x y z
N VAL A 1 6.45 -27.19 -7.72
CA VAL A 1 5.00 -26.90 -7.51
C VAL A 1 4.77 -27.08 -6.03
N TYR A 2 4.22 -26.10 -5.33
CA TYR A 2 3.96 -26.27 -3.89
C TYR A 2 2.80 -27.25 -3.71
N GLY A 3 3.09 -28.45 -3.20
CA GLY A 3 2.13 -29.51 -2.93
C GLY A 3 2.17 -29.94 -1.46
N ILE A 4 1.66 -31.15 -1.19
CA ILE A 4 1.49 -31.69 0.17
C ILE A 4 2.83 -31.84 0.91
N TYR A 5 3.88 -32.29 0.20
CA TYR A 5 5.18 -32.51 0.83
C TYR A 5 5.79 -31.20 1.33
N GLU A 6 5.83 -30.16 0.49
CA GLU A 6 6.34 -28.85 0.89
C GLU A 6 5.51 -28.23 2.01
N TRP A 7 4.18 -28.41 1.98
CA TRP A 7 3.28 -27.98 3.04
C TRP A 7 3.58 -28.64 4.39
N HIS A 8 3.72 -29.96 4.43
CA HIS A 8 4.03 -30.65 5.68
C HIS A 8 5.40 -30.23 6.24
N GLU A 9 6.41 -30.04 5.40
CA GLU A 9 7.72 -29.56 5.85
C GLU A 9 7.63 -28.15 6.45
N ASP A 10 6.88 -27.23 5.82
CA ASP A 10 6.65 -25.89 6.39
C ASP A 10 5.89 -25.95 7.72
N VAL A 11 4.87 -26.81 7.85
CA VAL A 11 4.12 -27.00 9.10
C VAL A 11 5.02 -27.57 10.19
N LYS A 12 5.85 -28.57 9.90
CA LYS A 12 6.85 -29.10 10.85
C LYS A 12 7.78 -28.02 11.36
N ASP A 13 8.28 -27.19 10.44
CA ASP A 13 9.16 -26.08 10.78
C ASP A 13 8.47 -25.04 11.66
N ILE A 14 7.21 -24.72 11.40
CA ILE A 14 6.42 -23.80 12.23
C ILE A 14 6.22 -24.39 13.64
N LEU A 15 5.83 -25.66 13.74
CA LEU A 15 5.64 -26.34 15.03
C LEU A 15 6.95 -26.37 15.83
N ARG A 16 8.06 -26.76 15.21
CA ARG A 16 9.40 -26.74 15.82
C ARG A 16 9.82 -25.35 16.27
N LYS A 17 9.69 -24.33 15.40
CA LYS A 17 10.05 -22.95 15.73
C LYS A 17 9.22 -22.39 16.87
N SER A 18 7.91 -22.67 16.85
CA SER A 18 7.02 -22.23 17.92
C SER A 18 7.42 -22.84 19.25
N ALA A 19 7.76 -24.13 19.31
CA ALA A 19 8.02 -24.82 20.57
C ALA A 19 9.48 -24.68 21.08
N PHE A 20 10.46 -24.55 20.20
CA PHE A 20 11.87 -24.41 20.59
C PHE A 20 12.29 -22.97 20.87
N SER A 21 11.44 -21.99 20.53
CA SER A 21 11.68 -20.59 20.84
C SER A 21 10.95 -20.19 22.11
N GLU A 22 11.48 -19.22 22.85
CA GLU A 22 10.73 -18.56 23.93
C GLU A 22 9.76 -17.49 23.38
N LEU A 23 9.79 -17.22 22.08
CA LEU A 23 8.99 -16.18 21.43
C LEU A 23 7.68 -16.73 20.87
N HIS A 24 6.60 -15.96 21.08
CA HIS A 24 5.32 -16.22 20.42
C HIS A 24 5.46 -16.07 18.90
N THR A 25 4.91 -17.03 18.15
CA THR A 25 4.97 -17.08 16.69
C THR A 25 3.57 -16.87 16.12
N ALA A 26 3.42 -15.94 15.18
CA ALA A 26 2.16 -15.74 14.45
C ALA A 26 2.26 -16.34 13.04
N PHE A 27 1.32 -17.22 12.70
CA PHE A 27 1.23 -17.83 11.37
C PHE A 27 0.01 -17.28 10.62
N LEU A 28 0.26 -16.52 9.55
CA LEU A 28 -0.76 -15.96 8.68
C LEU A 28 -1.00 -16.90 7.48
N PHE A 29 -2.24 -17.34 7.30
CA PHE A 29 -2.66 -18.19 6.20
C PHE A 29 -3.83 -17.56 5.43
N MET A 30 -3.60 -17.26 4.16
CA MET A 30 -4.54 -16.55 3.28
C MET A 30 -5.28 -17.53 2.37
N ASP A 31 -6.53 -17.21 2.00
CA ASP A 31 -7.33 -18.04 1.12
C ASP A 31 -6.73 -18.31 -0.26
N THR A 32 -5.92 -17.38 -0.77
CA THR A 32 -5.17 -17.50 -2.03
C THR A 32 -4.07 -18.56 -1.99
N GLN A 33 -3.61 -18.95 -0.79
CA GLN A 33 -2.59 -19.99 -0.59
C GLN A 33 -3.19 -21.40 -0.55
N ILE A 34 -4.52 -21.52 -0.45
CA ILE A 34 -5.22 -22.80 -0.37
C ILE A 34 -5.31 -23.44 -1.75
N LYS A 35 -4.34 -24.32 -2.05
CA LYS A 35 -4.32 -25.12 -3.29
C LYS A 35 -5.07 -26.43 -3.15
N GLU A 36 -4.90 -27.08 -2.00
CA GLU A 36 -5.49 -28.38 -1.70
C GLU A 36 -6.26 -28.29 -0.38
N GLU A 37 -7.31 -29.09 -0.24
CA GLU A 37 -8.15 -29.06 0.96
C GLU A 37 -7.45 -29.61 2.21
N ILE A 38 -6.43 -30.45 2.02
CA ILE A 38 -5.64 -31.03 3.12
C ILE A 38 -4.94 -29.96 3.96
N PHE A 39 -4.60 -28.81 3.36
CA PHE A 39 -3.97 -27.71 4.11
C PHE A 39 -4.88 -27.19 5.22
N LEU A 40 -6.19 -27.13 4.96
CA LEU A 40 -7.17 -26.72 5.98
C LEU A 40 -7.48 -27.82 6.99
N GLU A 41 -7.34 -29.08 6.59
CA GLU A 41 -7.47 -30.22 7.50
C GLU A 41 -6.35 -30.18 8.55
N ASP A 42 -5.11 -29.97 8.12
CA ASP A 42 -3.96 -29.85 9.02
C ASP A 42 -4.07 -28.64 9.94
N ILE A 43 -4.48 -27.48 9.41
CA ILE A 43 -4.77 -26.29 10.23
C ILE A 43 -5.86 -26.59 11.25
N SER A 44 -6.94 -27.27 10.84
CA SER A 44 -8.03 -27.65 11.74
C SER A 44 -7.54 -28.61 12.84
N ASN A 45 -6.61 -29.50 12.54
CA ASN A 45 -5.99 -30.38 13.52
C ASN A 45 -5.14 -29.58 14.51
N ILE A 46 -4.27 -28.67 14.04
CA ILE A 46 -3.47 -27.79 14.90
C ILE A 46 -4.36 -26.94 15.82
N LEU A 47 -5.48 -26.40 15.31
CA LEU A 47 -6.42 -25.62 16.12
C LEU A 47 -7.16 -26.43 17.19
N ASN A 48 -7.39 -27.74 16.96
CA ASN A 48 -8.10 -28.60 17.90
C ASN A 48 -7.16 -29.25 18.93
N SER A 49 -6.08 -29.88 18.48
CA SER A 49 -5.18 -30.68 19.31
C SER A 49 -3.83 -30.01 19.57
N GLY A 50 -3.42 -29.04 18.75
CA GLY A 50 -2.06 -28.47 18.77
C GLY A 50 -1.06 -29.28 17.97
N GLU A 51 -1.50 -30.30 17.21
CA GLU A 51 -0.65 -31.18 16.42
C GLU A 51 -1.35 -31.68 15.16
N VAL A 52 -0.55 -32.14 14.19
CA VAL A 52 -1.05 -32.85 13.00
C VAL A 52 -0.68 -34.35 13.15
N PRO A 53 -1.66 -35.27 13.13
CA PRO A 53 -1.38 -36.69 13.26
C PRO A 53 -0.43 -37.21 12.18
N ASN A 54 0.53 -38.06 12.57
CA ASN A 54 1.49 -38.72 11.67
C ASN A 54 2.32 -37.78 10.76
N ILE A 55 2.46 -36.50 11.14
CA ILE A 55 3.29 -35.57 10.36
C ILE A 55 4.79 -35.83 10.56
N PHE A 56 5.20 -36.16 11.79
CA PHE A 56 6.60 -36.43 12.14
C PHE A 56 6.93 -37.91 12.01
N ALA A 57 8.09 -38.21 11.42
CA ALA A 57 8.64 -39.56 11.43
C ALA A 57 9.23 -39.92 12.81
N VAL A 58 9.49 -41.21 13.05
CA VAL A 58 9.92 -41.73 14.36
C VAL A 58 11.27 -41.15 14.82
N ASP A 59 12.17 -40.91 13.88
CA ASP A 59 13.45 -40.23 14.06
C ASP A 59 13.25 -38.76 14.45
N GLU A 60 12.34 -38.05 13.77
CA GLU A 60 12.01 -36.66 14.08
C GLU A 60 11.36 -36.50 15.46
N LEU A 61 10.47 -37.41 15.85
CA LEU A 61 9.87 -37.44 17.18
C LEU A 61 10.92 -37.63 18.27
N SER A 62 11.91 -38.48 18.02
CA SER A 62 13.02 -38.72 18.94
C SER A 62 13.87 -37.46 19.11
N GLU A 63 14.14 -36.72 18.04
CA GLU A 63 14.84 -35.43 18.10
C GLU A 63 14.05 -34.37 18.89
N ILE A 64 12.74 -34.27 18.66
CA ILE A 64 11.86 -33.35 19.38
C ILE A 64 11.87 -33.66 20.88
N CYS A 65 11.75 -34.93 21.25
CA CYS A 65 11.76 -35.35 22.66
C CYS A 65 13.08 -35.00 23.35
N GLU A 66 14.23 -35.18 22.69
CA GLU A 66 15.52 -34.86 23.29
C GLU A 66 15.71 -33.34 23.47
N LYS A 67 15.29 -32.53 22.49
CA LYS A 67 15.28 -31.06 22.65
C LYS A 67 14.33 -30.62 23.77
N MET A 68 13.13 -31.19 23.83
CA MET A 68 12.17 -30.88 24.87
C MET A 68 12.64 -31.30 26.26
N ARG A 69 13.39 -32.40 26.37
CA ARG A 69 14.01 -32.81 27.63
C ARG A 69 15.00 -31.78 28.15
N VAL A 70 15.77 -31.16 27.26
CA VAL A 70 16.71 -30.09 27.63
C VAL A 70 15.95 -28.87 28.16
N ILE A 71 14.88 -28.47 27.48
CA ILE A 71 14.02 -27.34 27.88
C ILE A 71 13.31 -27.64 29.21
N ASP A 72 12.74 -28.83 29.36
CA ASP A 72 12.02 -29.23 30.58
C ASP A 72 12.93 -29.25 31.81
N ARG A 73 14.19 -29.69 31.67
CA ARG A 73 15.18 -29.65 32.75
C ARG A 73 15.54 -28.24 33.22
N GLN A 74 15.33 -27.23 32.40
CA GLN A 74 15.56 -25.82 32.76
C GLN A 74 14.38 -25.23 33.54
N ARG A 75 13.21 -25.89 33.55
CA ARG A 75 12.04 -25.49 34.32
C ARG A 75 12.15 -25.88 35.79
N ASP A 76 11.31 -25.28 36.61
CA ASP A 76 11.21 -25.61 38.04
C ASP A 76 10.92 -27.10 38.26
N ARG A 77 11.64 -27.71 39.22
CA ARG A 77 11.53 -29.15 39.54
C ARG A 77 10.12 -29.63 39.86
N ALA A 78 9.22 -28.74 40.30
CA ALA A 78 7.83 -29.06 40.60
C ALA A 78 6.95 -29.23 39.35
N VAL A 79 7.39 -28.73 38.19
CA VAL A 79 6.64 -28.72 36.91
C VAL A 79 7.32 -29.55 35.83
N GLN A 80 8.45 -30.19 36.16
CA GLN A 80 9.16 -31.09 35.26
C GLN A 80 8.32 -32.34 34.95
N THR A 81 8.42 -32.80 33.71
CA THR A 81 7.81 -34.04 33.27
C THR A 81 8.53 -35.27 33.85
N ASP A 82 7.87 -36.44 33.78
CA ASP A 82 8.48 -37.73 34.18
C ASP A 82 9.61 -38.21 33.25
N GLY A 83 9.94 -37.44 32.20
CA GLY A 83 10.99 -37.72 31.23
C GLY A 83 10.63 -38.83 30.23
N SER A 84 9.41 -39.37 30.28
CA SER A 84 8.91 -40.32 29.29
C SER A 84 8.73 -39.64 27.93
N PRO A 85 8.94 -40.35 26.80
CA PRO A 85 8.75 -39.77 25.48
C PRO A 85 7.33 -39.20 25.27
N VAL A 86 6.32 -39.85 25.86
CA VAL A 86 4.92 -39.40 25.79
C VAL A 86 4.72 -38.10 26.55
N ALA A 87 5.25 -37.96 27.76
CA ALA A 87 5.13 -36.73 28.53
C ALA A 87 5.89 -35.56 27.88
N LEU A 88 7.09 -35.81 27.35
CA LEU A 88 7.89 -34.80 26.64
C LEU A 88 7.20 -34.33 25.35
N PHE A 89 6.56 -35.25 24.63
CA PHE A 89 5.78 -34.89 23.44
C PHE A 89 4.48 -34.14 23.79
N ASN A 90 3.80 -34.53 24.86
CA ASN A 90 2.66 -33.74 25.37
C ASN A 90 3.09 -32.34 25.80
N PHE A 91 4.29 -32.20 26.39
CA PHE A 91 4.88 -30.91 26.72
C PHE A 91 5.21 -30.09 25.46
N PHE A 92 5.69 -30.72 24.39
CA PHE A 92 5.85 -30.08 23.08
C PHE A 92 4.51 -29.51 22.59
N VAL A 93 3.46 -30.32 22.54
CA VAL A 93 2.14 -29.93 22.05
C VAL A 93 1.55 -28.80 22.89
N GLN A 94 1.70 -28.85 24.22
CA GLN A 94 1.23 -27.78 25.10
C GLN A 94 1.96 -26.46 24.84
N THR A 95 3.29 -26.52 24.67
CA THR A 95 4.11 -25.35 24.36
C THR A 95 3.71 -24.73 23.01
N VAL A 96 3.47 -25.56 21.98
CA VAL A 96 2.95 -25.10 20.68
C VAL A 96 1.61 -24.36 20.87
N ARG A 97 0.68 -24.90 21.65
CA ARG A 97 -0.63 -24.27 21.88
C ARG A 97 -0.56 -22.92 22.58
N GLU A 98 0.45 -22.70 23.41
CA GLU A 98 0.65 -21.43 24.12
C GLU A 98 1.39 -20.40 23.26
N GLN A 99 2.30 -20.85 22.40
CA GLN A 99 3.20 -19.97 21.65
C GLN A 99 2.78 -19.71 20.20
N LEU A 100 2.03 -20.62 19.56
CA LEU A 100 1.59 -20.50 18.18
C LEU A 100 0.22 -19.80 18.07
N HIS A 101 0.21 -18.64 17.42
CA HIS A 101 -1.00 -17.89 17.09
C HIS A 101 -1.33 -18.06 15.61
N MET A 102 -2.44 -18.73 15.30
CA MET A 102 -2.89 -18.94 13.92
C MET A 102 -3.85 -17.84 13.49
N ILE A 103 -3.55 -17.19 12.37
CA ILE A 103 -4.36 -16.13 11.76
C ILE A 103 -4.79 -16.61 10.38
N VAL A 104 -6.06 -16.93 10.22
CA VAL A 104 -6.61 -17.41 8.95
C VAL A 104 -7.48 -16.32 8.33
N SER A 105 -7.14 -15.89 7.11
CA SER A 105 -7.86 -14.86 6.38
C SER A 105 -8.56 -15.48 5.18
N MET A 106 -9.90 -15.37 5.16
CA MET A 106 -10.72 -15.87 4.06
C MET A 106 -11.69 -14.82 3.56
N SER A 107 -11.83 -14.73 2.23
CA SER A 107 -12.87 -13.92 1.63
C SER A 107 -14.25 -14.58 1.78
N PRO A 108 -15.29 -13.86 2.26
CA PRO A 108 -16.65 -14.38 2.34
C PRO A 108 -17.33 -14.48 0.97
N ILE A 109 -16.63 -14.10 -0.10
CA ILE A 109 -17.16 -14.07 -1.47
C ILE A 109 -17.17 -15.50 -2.05
N GLY A 110 -18.32 -15.90 -2.58
CA GLY A 110 -18.51 -17.20 -3.22
C GLY A 110 -18.96 -18.31 -2.25
N GLU A 111 -19.06 -19.53 -2.76
CA GLU A 111 -19.58 -20.68 -1.99
C GLU A 111 -18.48 -21.41 -1.20
N ASN A 112 -17.22 -21.27 -1.63
CA ASN A 112 -16.07 -21.98 -1.04
C ASN A 112 -15.89 -21.66 0.44
N PHE A 113 -16.08 -20.41 0.85
CA PHE A 113 -15.99 -20.01 2.26
C PHE A 113 -16.99 -20.77 3.14
N ARG A 114 -18.26 -20.84 2.71
CA ARG A 114 -19.31 -21.56 3.44
C ARG A 114 -19.05 -23.06 3.47
N ALA A 115 -18.58 -23.63 2.36
CA ALA A 115 -18.23 -25.05 2.29
C ALA A 115 -17.08 -25.39 3.24
N ARG A 116 -16.01 -24.58 3.26
CA ARG A 116 -14.83 -24.77 4.12
C ARG A 116 -15.19 -24.65 5.60
N ILE A 117 -15.97 -23.65 6.01
CA ILE A 117 -16.39 -23.51 7.41
C ILE A 117 -17.22 -24.71 7.88
N ARG A 118 -18.10 -25.25 7.03
CA ARG A 118 -18.88 -26.45 7.38
C ARG A 118 -18.03 -27.71 7.46
N LYS A 119 -17.01 -27.82 6.61
CA LYS A 119 -16.09 -28.97 6.59
C LYS A 119 -15.11 -28.93 7.76
N PHE A 120 -14.66 -27.74 8.16
CA PHE A 120 -13.64 -27.51 9.18
C PHE A 120 -14.18 -26.62 10.31
N PRO A 121 -14.97 -27.16 11.26
CA PRO A 121 -15.61 -26.39 12.32
C PRO A 121 -14.62 -25.74 13.29
N ALA A 122 -13.38 -26.26 13.38
CA ALA A 122 -12.32 -25.70 14.24
C ALA A 122 -12.03 -24.22 13.94
N LEU A 123 -12.17 -23.82 12.67
CA LEU A 123 -12.00 -22.43 12.23
C LEU A 123 -13.00 -21.47 12.88
N VAL A 124 -14.12 -21.97 13.40
CA VAL A 124 -15.15 -21.18 14.08
C VAL A 124 -15.15 -21.42 15.57
N SER A 125 -14.89 -22.65 16.03
CA SER A 125 -14.91 -22.98 17.46
C SER A 125 -13.65 -22.56 18.19
N CYS A 126 -12.49 -22.60 17.53
CA CYS A 126 -11.18 -22.35 18.16
C CYS A 126 -10.59 -20.98 17.81
N CYS A 127 -11.15 -20.27 16.82
CA CYS A 127 -10.68 -18.94 16.41
C CYS A 127 -11.68 -17.85 16.78
N THR A 128 -11.15 -16.68 17.14
CA THR A 128 -11.96 -15.46 17.22
C THR A 128 -12.23 -14.94 15.82
N ILE A 129 -13.52 -14.75 15.49
CA ILE A 129 -13.92 -14.22 14.19
C ILE A 129 -13.81 -12.69 14.21
N ASP A 130 -12.92 -12.16 13.39
CA ASP A 130 -12.87 -10.74 13.06
C ASP A 130 -13.47 -10.53 11.66
N TRP A 131 -14.56 -9.76 11.59
CA TRP A 131 -15.29 -9.53 10.35
C TRP A 131 -14.98 -8.15 9.77
N MET A 132 -14.10 -8.13 8.77
CA MET A 132 -13.73 -6.92 8.05
C MET A 132 -14.87 -6.45 7.14
N GLN A 133 -15.60 -5.43 7.59
CA GLN A 133 -16.67 -4.80 6.79
C GLN A 133 -16.11 -3.79 5.79
N ALA A 134 -16.94 -3.43 4.82
CA ALA A 134 -16.69 -2.25 4.00
C ALA A 134 -16.54 -1.02 4.90
N TRP A 135 -15.63 -0.11 4.55
CA TRP A 135 -15.40 1.08 5.34
C TRP A 135 -16.68 1.93 5.41
N PRO A 136 -17.12 2.31 6.63
CA PRO A 136 -18.22 3.25 6.78
C PRO A 136 -17.80 4.63 6.28
N GLU A 137 -18.80 5.48 6.08
CA GLU A 137 -18.64 6.88 5.66
C GLU A 137 -17.61 7.64 6.52
N ASP A 138 -17.69 7.50 7.85
CA ASP A 138 -16.76 8.14 8.78
C ASP A 138 -15.30 7.68 8.59
N ALA A 139 -15.10 6.40 8.28
CA ALA A 139 -13.76 5.87 8.01
C ALA A 139 -13.20 6.38 6.69
N LEU A 140 -14.03 6.49 5.65
CA LEU A 140 -13.65 7.09 4.37
C LEU A 140 -13.23 8.56 4.57
N LEU A 141 -14.02 9.32 5.32
CA LEU A 141 -13.72 10.71 5.67
C LEU A 141 -12.39 10.85 6.43
N ALA A 142 -12.17 10.01 7.46
CA ALA A 142 -10.95 10.04 8.26
C ALA A 142 -9.70 9.72 7.41
N VAL A 143 -9.80 8.73 6.53
CA VAL A 143 -8.70 8.35 5.63
C VAL A 143 -8.44 9.46 4.61
N ALA A 144 -9.47 10.00 3.95
CA ALA A 144 -9.30 11.10 3.01
C ALA A 144 -8.69 12.34 3.68
N THR A 145 -9.14 12.67 4.89
CA THR A 145 -8.58 13.81 5.66
C THR A 145 -7.09 13.62 5.90
N LYS A 146 -6.68 12.46 6.43
CA LYS A 146 -5.27 12.16 6.71
C LYS A 146 -4.41 12.18 5.45
N PHE A 147 -4.89 11.60 4.36
CA PHE A 147 -4.12 11.54 3.12
C PHE A 147 -4.05 12.90 2.42
N LEU A 148 -5.13 13.68 2.40
CA LEU A 148 -5.14 14.98 1.73
C LEU A 148 -4.36 16.05 2.50
N ASP A 149 -4.13 15.88 3.81
CA ASP A 149 -3.36 16.80 4.65
C ASP A 149 -1.96 17.11 4.10
N GLU A 150 -1.32 16.13 3.47
CA GLU A 150 -0.01 16.27 2.83
C GLU A 150 0.02 17.26 1.65
N ILE A 151 -1.15 17.63 1.11
CA ILE A 151 -1.26 18.50 -0.06
C ILE A 151 -1.57 19.93 0.39
N ASP A 152 -0.84 20.88 -0.19
CA ASP A 152 -1.14 22.30 -0.06
C ASP A 152 -2.46 22.64 -0.78
N LEU A 153 -3.54 22.75 -0.01
CA LEU A 153 -4.90 23.08 -0.42
C LEU A 153 -5.45 24.08 0.59
N THR A 154 -6.27 25.02 0.11
CA THR A 154 -7.05 25.86 1.02
C THR A 154 -8.05 25.01 1.80
N GLU A 155 -8.48 25.50 2.97
CA GLU A 155 -9.42 24.78 3.84
C GLU A 155 -10.73 24.41 3.12
N LYS A 156 -11.24 25.32 2.29
CA LYS A 156 -12.46 25.09 1.48
C LYS A 156 -12.26 24.02 0.41
N GLU A 157 -11.15 24.08 -0.32
CA GLU A 157 -10.83 23.08 -1.36
C GLU A 157 -10.63 21.70 -0.73
N ARG A 158 -9.94 21.63 0.41
CA ARG A 158 -9.68 20.40 1.15
C ARG A 158 -10.99 19.74 1.60
N ALA A 159 -11.89 20.51 2.22
CA ALA A 159 -13.20 20.01 2.65
C ALA A 159 -14.00 19.44 1.47
N ALA A 160 -14.06 20.17 0.35
CA ALA A 160 -14.74 19.72 -0.86
C ALA A 160 -14.11 18.44 -1.46
N CYS A 161 -12.78 18.34 -1.50
CA CYS A 161 -12.08 17.15 -1.99
C CYS A 161 -12.37 15.92 -1.11
N ILE A 162 -12.39 16.08 0.22
CA ILE A 162 -12.70 14.99 1.16
C ILE A 162 -14.12 14.46 0.90
N GLU A 163 -15.10 15.35 0.82
CA GLU A 163 -16.50 15.00 0.53
C GLU A 163 -16.65 14.33 -0.85
N MET A 164 -15.97 14.86 -1.88
CA MET A 164 -15.99 14.27 -3.22
C MET A 164 -15.39 12.87 -3.25
N CYS A 165 -14.26 12.63 -2.57
CA CYS A 165 -13.66 11.30 -2.49
C CYS A 165 -14.65 10.31 -1.87
N GLN A 166 -15.22 10.63 -0.71
CA GLN A 166 -16.23 9.80 -0.05
C GLN A 166 -17.42 9.51 -0.97
N PHE A 167 -17.96 10.55 -1.63
CA PHE A 167 -19.08 10.43 -2.55
C PHE A 167 -18.76 9.51 -3.73
N PHE A 168 -17.60 9.66 -4.37
CA PHE A 168 -17.19 8.80 -5.49
C PHE A 168 -17.07 7.33 -5.11
N HIS A 169 -16.53 7.03 -3.93
CA HIS A 169 -16.44 5.64 -3.46
C HIS A 169 -17.83 5.05 -3.21
N THR A 170 -18.66 5.75 -2.45
CA THR A 170 -20.00 5.29 -2.05
C THR A 170 -20.95 5.16 -3.25
N SER A 171 -20.91 6.12 -4.17
CA SER A 171 -21.68 6.05 -5.42
C SER A 171 -21.23 4.87 -6.29
N THR A 172 -19.93 4.59 -6.37
CA THR A 172 -19.40 3.44 -7.13
C THR A 172 -19.84 2.10 -6.53
N GLN A 173 -19.91 2.00 -5.19
CA GLN A 173 -20.47 0.82 -4.52
C GLN A 173 -21.94 0.58 -4.90
N ASN A 174 -22.74 1.65 -4.98
CA ASN A 174 -24.14 1.55 -5.40
C ASN A 174 -24.28 1.19 -6.89
N LEU A 175 -23.49 1.83 -7.77
CA LEU A 175 -23.46 1.52 -9.21
C LEU A 175 -23.05 0.07 -9.48
N THR A 176 -22.16 -0.49 -8.67
CA THR A 176 -21.73 -1.88 -8.76
C THR A 176 -22.89 -2.86 -8.53
N LYS A 177 -23.83 -2.55 -7.62
CA LYS A 177 -25.04 -3.37 -7.42
C LYS A 177 -25.94 -3.34 -8.65
N ASP A 178 -26.07 -2.18 -9.28
CA ASP A 178 -26.83 -2.01 -10.52
C ASP A 178 -26.19 -2.75 -11.70
N PHE A 179 -24.86 -2.70 -11.77
CA PHE A 179 -24.08 -3.40 -12.78
C PHE A 179 -24.28 -4.92 -12.66
N LEU A 180 -24.24 -5.47 -11.45
CA LEU A 180 -24.54 -6.88 -11.23
C LEU A 180 -25.96 -7.24 -11.68
N ARG A 181 -26.95 -6.40 -11.35
CA ARG A 181 -28.35 -6.63 -11.71
C ARG A 181 -28.59 -6.62 -13.22
N LYS A 182 -27.93 -5.70 -13.95
CA LYS A 182 -28.13 -5.52 -15.40
C LYS A 182 -27.25 -6.44 -16.24
N ALA A 183 -25.96 -6.53 -15.91
CA ALA A 183 -24.95 -7.21 -16.71
C ALA A 183 -24.59 -8.62 -16.19
N ARG A 184 -25.09 -9.01 -15.01
CA ARG A 184 -24.75 -10.28 -14.34
C ARG A 184 -23.25 -10.50 -14.14
N ARG A 185 -22.50 -9.40 -14.02
CA ARG A 185 -21.05 -9.40 -13.80
C ARG A 185 -20.74 -8.73 -12.48
N TYR A 186 -19.83 -9.33 -11.71
CA TYR A 186 -19.34 -8.75 -10.47
C TYR A 186 -18.26 -7.71 -10.77
N ASN A 187 -18.37 -6.57 -10.09
CA ASN A 187 -17.30 -5.61 -9.90
C ASN A 187 -17.10 -5.48 -8.39
N TYR A 188 -15.87 -5.41 -7.89
CA TYR A 188 -15.62 -5.34 -6.44
C TYR A 188 -14.98 -4.01 -6.11
N VAL A 189 -15.62 -3.26 -5.21
CA VAL A 189 -15.11 -1.99 -4.72
C VAL A 189 -14.44 -2.24 -3.37
N THR A 190 -13.13 -2.02 -3.30
CA THR A 190 -12.32 -2.30 -2.10
C THR A 190 -11.74 -1.00 -1.52
N PRO A 191 -11.38 -0.99 -0.22
CA PRO A 191 -10.64 0.12 0.37
C PRO A 191 -9.34 0.44 -0.38
N THR A 192 -8.67 -0.56 -0.97
CA THR A 192 -7.49 -0.35 -1.81
C THR A 192 -7.79 0.53 -3.02
N SER A 193 -8.92 0.31 -3.71
CA SER A 193 -9.35 1.18 -4.82
C SER A 193 -9.65 2.61 -4.36
N TYR A 194 -10.08 2.80 -3.10
CA TYR A 194 -10.25 4.13 -2.53
C TYR A 194 -8.91 4.85 -2.31
N LEU A 195 -7.92 4.14 -1.80
CA LEU A 195 -6.56 4.68 -1.63
C LEU A 195 -5.93 5.00 -2.99
N GLU A 196 -6.13 4.15 -4.00
CA GLU A 196 -5.71 4.41 -5.38
C GLU A 196 -6.35 5.66 -5.98
N LEU A 197 -7.66 5.87 -5.75
CA LEU A 197 -8.35 7.09 -6.18
C LEU A 197 -7.68 8.34 -5.60
N ILE A 198 -7.40 8.33 -4.29
CA ILE A 198 -6.76 9.46 -3.62
C ILE A 198 -5.35 9.68 -4.16
N ASN A 199 -4.54 8.62 -4.26
CA ASN A 199 -3.16 8.72 -4.77
C ASN A 199 -3.12 9.23 -6.22
N THR A 200 -3.99 8.70 -7.08
CA THR A 200 -4.11 9.16 -8.47
C THR A 200 -4.49 10.63 -8.54
N PHE A 201 -5.37 11.09 -7.65
CA PHE A 201 -5.70 12.51 -7.53
C PHE A 201 -4.48 13.35 -7.13
N LYS A 202 -3.69 12.91 -6.13
CA LYS A 202 -2.45 13.60 -5.73
C LYS A 202 -1.49 13.76 -6.90
N ASP A 203 -1.22 12.67 -7.60
CA ASP A 203 -0.27 12.63 -8.71
C ASP A 203 -0.73 13.52 -9.86
N LEU A 204 -2.01 13.45 -10.21
CA LEU A 204 -2.59 14.25 -11.28
C LEU A 204 -2.57 15.75 -10.93
N LEU A 205 -2.91 16.10 -9.69
CA LEU A 205 -2.88 17.49 -9.21
C LEU A 205 -1.45 18.05 -9.26
N ALA A 206 -0.46 17.31 -8.76
CA ALA A 206 0.94 17.71 -8.80
C ALA A 206 1.42 17.93 -10.25
N LYS A 207 1.08 17.00 -11.15
CA LYS A 207 1.40 17.12 -12.58
C LYS A 207 0.76 18.37 -13.20
N LYS A 208 -0.52 18.62 -12.93
CA LYS A 208 -1.24 19.77 -13.49
C LYS A 208 -0.77 21.11 -12.93
N ARG A 209 -0.46 21.17 -11.63
CA ARG A 209 0.16 22.35 -11.02
C ARG A 209 1.52 22.64 -11.64
N LYS A 210 2.35 21.62 -11.86
CA LYS A 210 3.64 21.78 -12.54
C LYS A 210 3.48 22.29 -13.97
N GLU A 211 2.59 21.69 -14.76
CA GLU A 211 2.27 22.15 -16.13
C GLU A 211 1.85 23.62 -16.15
N ALA A 212 0.99 24.05 -15.22
CA ALA A 212 0.54 25.43 -15.10
C ALA A 212 1.66 26.39 -14.67
N LEU A 213 2.46 26.01 -13.67
CA LEU A 213 3.59 26.82 -13.20
C LEU A 213 4.67 26.98 -14.27
N ASP A 214 4.98 25.93 -15.01
CA ASP A 214 5.92 25.99 -16.13
C ASP A 214 5.38 26.87 -17.26
N GLY A 215 4.07 26.81 -17.53
CA GLY A 215 3.39 27.73 -18.45
C GLY A 215 3.52 29.19 -18.00
N LYS A 216 3.22 29.47 -16.73
CA LYS A 216 3.35 30.81 -16.14
C LYS A 216 4.78 31.34 -16.28
N LYS A 217 5.80 30.55 -15.91
CA LYS A 217 7.21 30.95 -16.02
C LYS A 217 7.62 31.30 -17.45
N ARG A 218 7.10 30.58 -18.45
CA ARG A 218 7.35 30.90 -19.86
C ARG A 218 6.76 32.25 -20.25
N TYR A 219 5.53 32.55 -19.82
CA TYR A 219 4.91 33.85 -20.08
C TYR A 219 5.65 34.99 -19.38
N GLU A 220 6.06 34.80 -18.13
CA GLU A 220 6.85 35.79 -17.38
C GLU A 220 8.17 36.10 -18.08
N ALA A 221 8.92 35.06 -18.50
CA ALA A 221 10.14 35.24 -19.27
C ALA A 221 9.90 35.91 -20.63
N GLY A 222 8.76 35.65 -21.27
CA GLY A 222 8.36 36.31 -22.51
C GLY A 222 8.07 37.81 -22.30
N LEU A 223 7.33 38.15 -21.24
CA LEU A 223 7.03 39.52 -20.86
C LEU A 223 8.29 40.32 -20.51
N GLU A 224 9.21 39.72 -19.77
CA GLU A 224 10.49 40.36 -19.43
C GLU A 224 11.33 40.68 -20.68
N ARG A 225 11.34 39.77 -21.66
CA ARG A 225 12.01 40.01 -22.95
C ARG A 225 11.34 41.13 -23.74
N LEU A 226 10.00 41.18 -23.75
CA LEU A 226 9.26 42.24 -24.43
C LEU A 226 9.54 43.61 -23.78
N ASP A 227 9.50 43.69 -22.46
CA ASP A 227 9.82 44.91 -21.71
C ASP A 227 11.28 45.37 -21.93
N SER A 228 12.23 44.43 -21.90
CA SER A 228 13.64 44.73 -22.23
C SER A 228 13.79 45.28 -23.65
N THR A 229 13.11 44.67 -24.63
CA THR A 229 13.13 45.12 -26.03
C THR A 229 12.51 46.50 -26.17
N HIS A 230 11.38 46.75 -25.49
CA HIS A 230 10.72 48.05 -25.49
C HIS A 230 11.66 49.14 -24.99
N LYS A 231 12.34 48.92 -23.85
CA LYS A 231 13.35 49.85 -23.30
C LYS A 231 14.52 50.09 -24.26
N GLN A 232 14.96 49.06 -24.98
CA GLN A 232 16.02 49.21 -25.99
C GLN A 232 15.57 50.06 -27.19
N VAL A 233 14.34 49.85 -27.67
CA VAL A 233 13.76 50.63 -28.78
C VAL A 233 13.57 52.09 -28.38
N GLU A 234 13.07 52.36 -27.17
CA GLU A 234 12.91 53.71 -26.62
C GLU A 234 14.26 54.43 -26.59
N LYS A 235 15.30 53.79 -26.04
CA LYS A 235 16.67 54.33 -26.05
C LYS A 235 17.21 54.59 -27.47
N MET A 236 16.90 53.72 -28.43
CA MET A 236 17.33 53.92 -29.82
C MET A 236 16.59 55.09 -30.49
N GLN A 237 15.31 55.29 -30.19
CA GLN A 237 14.55 56.45 -30.64
C GLN A 237 15.13 57.76 -30.09
N GLU A 238 15.48 57.80 -28.80
CA GLU A 238 16.15 58.96 -28.20
C GLU A 238 17.48 59.29 -28.90
N ILE A 239 18.31 58.27 -29.17
CA ILE A 239 19.57 58.44 -29.88
C ILE A 239 19.34 58.98 -31.30
N LEU A 240 18.36 58.46 -32.03
CA LEU A 240 18.03 58.90 -33.39
C LEU A 240 17.59 60.36 -33.43
N ILE A 241 16.71 60.78 -32.51
CA ILE A 241 16.26 62.17 -32.38
C ILE A 241 17.46 63.10 -32.08
N ALA A 242 18.38 62.66 -31.21
CA ALA A 242 19.59 63.42 -30.88
C ALA A 242 20.62 63.48 -32.04
N LEU A 243 20.71 62.44 -32.88
CA LEU A 243 21.63 62.39 -34.02
C LEU A 243 21.14 63.20 -35.22
N GLN A 244 19.82 63.29 -35.42
CA GLN A 244 19.21 63.97 -36.56
C GLN A 244 19.71 65.42 -36.79
N PRO A 245 19.77 66.31 -35.78
CA PRO A 245 20.32 67.66 -35.99
C PRO A 245 21.82 67.66 -36.25
N LYS A 246 22.58 66.73 -35.66
CA LYS A 246 24.03 66.61 -35.89
C LYS A 246 24.36 66.19 -37.31
N LEU A 247 23.56 65.29 -37.88
CA LEU A 247 23.69 64.87 -39.28
C LEU A 247 23.36 66.00 -40.25
N LEU A 248 22.35 66.82 -39.97
CA LEU A 248 22.03 68.01 -40.78
C LEU A 248 23.15 69.04 -40.78
N ILE A 249 23.80 69.26 -39.63
CA ILE A 249 24.97 70.15 -39.53
C ILE A 249 26.14 69.56 -40.31
N ALA A 250 26.48 68.29 -40.08
CA ALA A 250 27.57 67.64 -40.79
C ALA A 250 27.36 67.57 -42.32
N ALA A 251 26.12 67.35 -42.78
CA ALA A 251 25.79 67.38 -44.21
C ALA A 251 25.98 68.78 -44.81
N ARG A 252 25.58 69.84 -44.10
CA ARG A 252 25.85 71.23 -44.50
C ARG A 252 27.34 71.54 -44.55
N ASP A 253 28.10 71.08 -43.56
CA ASP A 253 29.55 71.29 -43.51
C ASP A 253 30.26 70.58 -44.68
N VAL A 254 29.83 69.37 -45.04
CA VAL A 254 30.35 68.64 -46.21
C VAL A 254 29.98 69.33 -47.52
N GLU A 255 28.75 69.84 -47.65
CA GLU A 255 28.29 70.58 -48.83
C GLU A 255 29.09 71.89 -49.00
N ALA A 256 29.38 72.59 -47.89
CA ALA A 256 30.25 73.76 -47.89
C ALA A 256 31.70 73.43 -48.31
N MET A 257 32.27 72.31 -47.82
CA MET A 257 33.60 71.87 -48.24
C MET A 257 33.66 71.47 -49.72
N LEU A 258 32.62 70.84 -50.26
CA LEU A 258 32.56 70.49 -51.69
C LEU A 258 32.56 71.74 -52.58
N LEU A 259 31.83 72.78 -52.19
CA LEU A 259 31.81 74.07 -52.90
C LEU A 259 33.18 74.78 -52.87
N ASP A 260 33.98 74.60 -51.82
CA ASP A 260 35.35 75.12 -51.74
C ASP A 260 36.35 74.29 -52.57
N VAL A 261 36.08 73.02 -52.84
CA VAL A 261 36.93 72.14 -53.67
C VAL A 261 36.63 72.27 -55.18
N GLU A 262 35.42 72.69 -55.55
CA GLU A 262 35.02 72.96 -56.95
C GLU A 262 35.43 74.37 -57.45
N ARG A 263 36.09 75.18 -56.62
CA ARG A 263 36.70 76.48 -56.97
C ARG A 263 38.16 76.36 -57.33
#